data_AF-A0A2V4DG05-F1
#
_entry.id   AF-A0A2V4DG05-F1
#
_cell.length_a   1.000
_cell.length_b   1.000
_cell.length_c   1.000
_cell.angle_alpha   90.00
_cell.angle_beta   90.00
_cell.angle_gamma   90.00
#
_symmetry.space_group_name_H-M   'P 1'
#
loop_
_entity.id
_entity.type
_entity.pdbx_description
1 polymer ?
#
loop_
_entity_poly.entity_id
_entity_poly.type
_entity_poly.pdbx_seq_one_letter_code
_entity_poly.pdbx_strand_id
1 'polypeptide(L)'
;MTAESNVEWLTVKPGSVWLGSDDGRLSLHPIKYHPRHEVRIDYTFEISKDAYPLNGLLKLSGIDKEQFEQDGLRPPSEGEWMLAHTQGLIEQNNVMWEQLADERPRTGYWEQRCDGHPRETNYKVKLNLMKKWGEEGHETSYSTEIPEAMKGKEVTRLVRAPQISNNPPRLPIEDKRPFFIREILFTLFVGIIPSILWAYNFASSEYLTGNWTNIIGGGIFISLASGFVWRPKTASYRVSNDGSSMEKK
;
A
#
# COMPACT_ATOMS: atom_id res chain seq x y z
N MET A 1 -18.34 -13.32 39.02
CA MET A 1 -17.69 -14.20 38.02
C MET A 1 -17.34 -13.33 36.84
N THR A 2 -16.10 -12.83 36.83
CA THR A 2 -15.55 -12.01 35.75
C THR A 2 -15.33 -12.91 34.54
N ALA A 3 -16.00 -12.61 33.43
CA ALA A 3 -15.74 -13.27 32.18
C ALA A 3 -14.37 -12.81 31.68
N GLU A 4 -13.32 -13.57 32.00
CA GLU A 4 -12.06 -13.53 31.25
C GLU A 4 -12.42 -13.90 29.81
N SER A 5 -12.51 -12.92 28.93
CA SER A 5 -12.60 -13.21 27.51
C SER A 5 -11.20 -13.69 27.08
N ASN A 6 -11.09 -15.00 26.91
CA ASN A 6 -9.83 -15.67 26.65
C ASN A 6 -9.50 -15.47 25.17
N VAL A 7 -8.78 -14.38 24.86
CA VAL A 7 -8.34 -14.09 23.48
C VAL A 7 -7.47 -15.26 23.01
N GLU A 8 -7.89 -15.92 21.92
CA GLU A 8 -7.11 -16.98 21.30
C GLU A 8 -5.98 -16.35 20.48
N TRP A 9 -4.73 -16.68 20.83
CA TRP A 9 -3.52 -16.15 20.21
C TRP A 9 -2.93 -17.15 19.22
N LEU A 10 -2.54 -16.64 18.07
CA LEU A 10 -1.88 -17.40 17.01
C LEU A 10 -0.44 -16.88 16.86
N THR A 11 0.53 -17.79 16.93
CA THR A 11 1.94 -17.44 16.74
C THR A 11 2.28 -17.36 15.25
N VAL A 12 2.71 -16.18 14.81
CA VAL A 12 3.16 -15.92 13.44
C VAL A 12 4.67 -16.03 13.39
N LYS A 13 5.19 -16.85 12.47
CA LYS A 13 6.64 -17.04 12.30
C LYS A 13 7.26 -15.87 11.52
N PRO A 14 8.56 -15.58 11.72
CA PRO A 14 9.28 -14.64 10.87
C PRO A 14 9.15 -14.98 9.38
N GLY A 15 9.15 -13.96 8.54
CA GLY A 15 8.97 -14.12 7.10
C GLY A 15 8.95 -12.81 6.35
N SER A 16 8.54 -12.85 5.08
CA SER A 16 8.54 -11.67 4.22
C SER A 16 7.27 -11.60 3.39
N VAL A 17 6.77 -10.39 3.20
CA VAL A 17 5.61 -10.11 2.36
C VAL A 17 5.91 -8.99 1.39
N TRP A 18 5.22 -8.99 0.26
CA TRP A 18 5.35 -7.95 -0.75
C TRP A 18 4.14 -7.04 -0.70
N LEU A 19 4.38 -5.74 -0.55
CA LEU A 19 3.35 -4.70 -0.53
C LEU A 19 3.57 -3.71 -1.67
N GLY A 20 2.54 -2.94 -1.97
CA GLY A 20 2.54 -1.98 -3.07
C GLY A 20 2.51 -2.61 -4.46
N SER A 21 2.73 -1.77 -5.48
CA SER A 21 2.59 -2.14 -6.89
C SER A 21 3.79 -1.69 -7.73
N ASP A 22 4.17 -2.54 -8.68
CA ASP A 22 5.15 -2.27 -9.73
C ASP A 22 4.46 -1.94 -11.06
N ASP A 23 3.14 -1.83 -11.07
CA ASP A 23 2.37 -1.50 -12.26
C ASP A 23 2.73 -0.10 -12.75
N GLY A 24 3.28 -0.02 -13.96
CA GLY A 24 3.70 1.24 -14.54
C GLY A 24 2.56 2.12 -15.02
N ARG A 25 1.34 1.56 -15.13
CA ARG A 25 0.18 2.24 -15.72
C ARG A 25 -0.14 3.51 -14.94
N LEU A 26 -0.71 4.46 -15.67
CA LEU A 26 -1.28 5.65 -15.06
C LEU A 26 -2.52 5.26 -14.27
N SER A 27 -2.64 5.80 -13.06
CA SER A 27 -3.79 5.60 -12.19
C SER A 27 -4.35 6.95 -11.77
N LEU A 28 -5.66 7.09 -11.88
CA LEU A 28 -6.40 8.23 -11.34
C LEU A 28 -6.73 8.05 -9.85
N HIS A 29 -6.31 6.94 -9.26
CA HIS A 29 -6.56 6.67 -7.86
C HIS A 29 -5.86 7.76 -7.00
N PRO A 30 -6.56 8.41 -6.06
CA PRO A 30 -6.02 9.53 -5.28
C PRO A 30 -4.89 9.13 -4.33
N ILE A 31 -4.64 7.82 -4.21
CA ILE A 31 -3.65 7.22 -3.33
C ILE A 31 -2.74 6.36 -4.18
N LYS A 32 -1.44 6.65 -4.12
CA LYS A 32 -0.42 5.91 -4.86
C LYS A 32 -0.10 4.59 -4.16
N TYR A 33 0.12 3.52 -4.92
CA TYR A 33 0.50 2.20 -4.38
C TYR A 33 1.99 1.88 -4.57
N HIS A 34 2.76 2.83 -5.10
CA HIS A 34 4.17 2.63 -5.44
C HIS A 34 5.10 3.00 -4.27
N PRO A 35 6.30 2.39 -4.22
CA PRO A 35 6.75 1.28 -5.04
C PRO A 35 6.28 -0.07 -4.50
N ARG A 36 6.38 -1.12 -5.32
CA ARG A 36 6.35 -2.50 -4.83
C ARG A 36 7.60 -2.76 -3.99
N HIS A 37 7.42 -3.27 -2.78
CA HIS A 37 8.52 -3.46 -1.86
C HIS A 37 8.30 -4.68 -0.96
N GLU A 38 9.41 -5.27 -0.53
CA GLU A 38 9.43 -6.29 0.50
C GLU A 38 9.31 -5.63 1.89
N VAL A 39 8.48 -6.23 2.74
CA VAL A 39 8.51 -6.03 4.18
C VAL A 39 9.01 -7.32 4.78
N ARG A 40 10.16 -7.25 5.46
CA ARG A 40 10.78 -8.40 6.11
C ARG A 40 10.59 -8.32 7.62
N ILE A 41 9.87 -9.30 8.15
CA ILE A 41 9.54 -9.40 9.56
C ILE A 41 10.47 -10.46 10.16
N ASP A 42 11.54 -9.98 10.80
CA ASP A 42 12.59 -10.83 11.38
C ASP A 42 12.28 -11.28 12.81
N TYR A 43 11.03 -11.09 13.27
CA TYR A 43 10.57 -11.48 14.60
C TYR A 43 9.31 -12.35 14.57
N THR A 44 9.19 -13.18 15.60
CA THR A 44 7.95 -13.87 15.93
C THR A 44 7.02 -12.91 16.66
N PHE A 45 5.74 -12.93 16.32
CA PHE A 45 4.71 -12.18 17.04
C PHE A 45 3.46 -13.03 17.20
N GLU A 46 2.57 -12.59 18.10
CA GLU A 46 1.25 -13.21 18.28
C GLU A 46 0.17 -12.31 17.69
N ILE A 47 -0.81 -12.90 17.01
CA ILE A 47 -1.99 -12.19 16.50
C ILE A 47 -3.25 -12.87 17.01
N SER A 48 -4.30 -12.10 17.32
CA SER A 48 -5.58 -12.67 17.72
C SER A 48 -6.27 -13.38 16.55
N LYS A 49 -6.83 -14.57 16.83
CA LYS A 49 -7.59 -15.37 15.86
C LYS A 49 -8.87 -14.71 15.38
N ASP A 50 -9.49 -13.89 16.22
CA ASP A 50 -10.68 -13.12 15.86
C ASP A 50 -10.40 -11.62 15.87
N ALA A 51 -11.21 -10.87 15.13
CA ALA A 51 -11.22 -9.41 15.15
C ALA A 51 -12.26 -8.92 16.18
N TYR A 52 -11.90 -7.91 16.96
CA TYR A 52 -12.69 -7.37 18.06
C TYR A 52 -13.05 -5.91 17.83
N PRO A 53 -14.23 -5.44 18.30
CA PRO A 53 -14.62 -4.04 18.21
C PRO A 53 -13.60 -3.10 18.88
N LEU A 54 -13.15 -2.07 18.18
CA LEU A 54 -12.12 -1.13 18.66
C LEU A 54 -12.53 -0.46 19.98
N ASN A 55 -13.79 0.01 20.05
CA ASN A 55 -14.37 0.67 21.23
C ASN A 55 -14.60 -0.29 22.43
N GLY A 56 -14.52 -1.60 22.18
CA GLY A 56 -14.69 -2.65 23.18
C GLY A 56 -13.37 -3.30 23.62
N LEU A 57 -12.25 -2.98 22.97
CA LEU A 57 -10.97 -3.68 23.17
C LEU A 57 -10.53 -3.76 24.62
N LEU A 58 -10.51 -2.62 25.32
CA LEU A 58 -10.13 -2.55 26.75
C LEU A 58 -11.11 -3.30 27.66
N LYS A 59 -12.39 -3.37 27.27
CA LYS A 59 -13.42 -4.09 28.05
C LYS A 59 -13.39 -5.60 27.78
N LEU A 60 -13.06 -5.98 26.55
CA LEU A 60 -13.00 -7.37 26.10
C LEU A 60 -11.73 -8.04 26.60
N SER A 61 -10.58 -7.38 26.53
CA SER A 61 -9.32 -7.95 27.02
C SER A 61 -9.37 -8.30 28.51
N GLY A 62 -10.22 -7.63 29.30
CA GLY A 62 -10.18 -7.73 30.76
C GLY A 62 -8.89 -7.18 31.36
N ILE A 63 -8.13 -6.43 30.55
CA ILE A 63 -6.81 -5.91 30.85
C ILE A 63 -6.94 -4.40 31.07
N ASP A 64 -6.44 -3.91 32.21
CA ASP A 64 -6.38 -2.48 32.51
C ASP A 64 -5.54 -1.75 31.47
N LYS A 65 -5.85 -0.47 31.22
CA LYS A 65 -5.15 0.34 30.19
C LYS A 65 -3.63 0.33 30.36
N GLU A 66 -3.14 0.33 31.59
CA GLU A 66 -1.71 0.26 31.90
C GLU A 66 -1.09 -1.08 31.48
N GLN A 67 -1.78 -2.19 31.69
CA GLN A 67 -1.32 -3.51 31.26
C GLN A 67 -1.44 -3.68 29.73
N PHE A 68 -2.43 -3.05 29.10
CA PHE A 68 -2.55 -3.00 27.63
C PHE A 68 -1.34 -2.29 26.99
N GLU A 69 -0.90 -1.18 27.61
CA GLU A 69 0.28 -0.43 27.19
C GLU A 69 1.59 -1.19 27.52
N GLN A 70 1.68 -1.85 28.68
CA GLN A 70 2.84 -2.67 29.08
C GLN A 70 3.04 -3.90 28.18
N ASP A 71 1.96 -4.59 27.81
CA ASP A 71 1.99 -5.75 26.92
C ASP A 71 2.26 -5.36 25.45
N GLY A 72 2.31 -4.06 25.15
CA GLY A 72 2.53 -3.56 23.79
C GLY A 72 1.42 -3.97 22.83
N LEU A 73 0.20 -4.18 23.34
CA LEU A 73 -0.95 -4.61 22.54
C LEU A 73 -1.37 -3.49 21.59
N ARG A 74 -1.51 -3.83 20.32
CA ARG A 74 -1.90 -2.88 19.28
C ARG A 74 -2.59 -3.56 18.10
N PRO A 75 -3.26 -2.80 17.23
CA PRO A 75 -3.64 -3.31 15.91
C PRO A 75 -2.40 -3.82 15.13
N PRO A 76 -2.57 -4.82 14.26
CA PRO A 76 -1.51 -5.25 13.35
C PRO A 76 -1.14 -4.14 12.38
N SER A 77 0.12 -4.12 11.96
CA SER A 77 0.50 -3.42 10.74
C SER A 77 0.01 -4.17 9.50
N GLU A 78 0.04 -3.52 8.33
CA GLU A 78 -0.25 -4.14 7.03
C GLU A 78 0.69 -5.32 6.76
N GLY A 79 1.96 -5.20 7.15
CA GLY A 79 2.94 -6.26 6.98
C GLY A 79 2.63 -7.48 7.83
N GLU A 80 2.33 -7.25 9.12
CA GLU A 80 1.98 -8.31 10.07
C GLU A 80 0.67 -9.02 9.68
N TRP A 81 -0.35 -8.22 9.33
CA TRP A 81 -1.64 -8.74 8.87
C TRP A 81 -1.46 -9.61 7.62
N MET A 82 -0.68 -9.11 6.64
CA MET A 82 -0.42 -9.85 5.40
C MET A 82 0.39 -11.12 5.66
N LEU A 83 1.36 -11.09 6.58
CA LEU A 83 2.19 -12.25 6.89
C LEU A 83 1.37 -13.34 7.58
N ALA A 84 0.55 -12.96 8.56
CA ALA A 84 -0.37 -13.87 9.22
C ALA A 84 -1.35 -14.51 8.22
N HIS A 85 -1.88 -13.72 7.29
CA HIS A 85 -2.73 -14.22 6.22
C HIS A 85 -1.98 -15.19 5.29
N THR A 86 -0.78 -14.82 4.83
CA THR A 86 0.03 -15.63 3.91
C THR A 86 0.44 -16.97 4.53
N GLN A 87 0.58 -17.02 5.86
CA GLN A 87 0.84 -18.26 6.60
C GLN A 87 -0.44 -19.09 6.87
N GLY A 88 -1.62 -18.62 6.46
CA GLY A 88 -2.89 -19.32 6.67
C GLY A 88 -3.36 -19.33 8.12
N LEU A 89 -2.88 -18.40 8.95
CA LEU A 89 -3.22 -18.37 10.38
C LEU A 89 -4.52 -17.63 10.65
N ILE A 90 -4.73 -16.51 9.96
CA ILE A 90 -5.98 -15.76 10.03
C ILE A 90 -6.86 -16.11 8.83
N GLU A 91 -8.09 -16.52 9.12
CA GLU A 91 -9.06 -16.97 8.13
C GLU A 91 -10.17 -15.94 7.87
N GLN A 92 -10.86 -16.17 6.76
CA GLN A 92 -11.88 -15.33 6.13
C GLN A 92 -13.21 -15.30 6.91
N ASN A 93 -13.16 -15.14 8.22
CA ASN A 93 -14.34 -15.36 9.08
C ASN A 93 -15.23 -14.12 9.22
N ASN A 94 -14.88 -12.98 8.60
CA ASN A 94 -15.67 -11.76 8.78
C ASN A 94 -15.71 -10.86 7.54
N VAL A 95 -16.91 -10.45 7.13
CA VAL A 95 -17.13 -9.50 6.02
C VAL A 95 -16.78 -8.06 6.42
N MET A 96 -16.29 -7.86 7.65
CA MET A 96 -16.03 -6.55 8.24
C MET A 96 -14.66 -6.01 7.86
N TRP A 97 -14.54 -4.69 7.83
CA TRP A 97 -13.27 -4.01 7.66
C TRP A 97 -12.49 -3.99 8.97
N GLU A 98 -11.27 -4.53 8.93
CA GLU A 98 -10.32 -4.53 10.02
C GLU A 98 -9.42 -3.29 9.91
N GLN A 99 -9.41 -2.45 10.95
CA GLN A 99 -8.53 -1.30 11.03
C GLN A 99 -7.11 -1.74 11.42
N LEU A 100 -6.12 -1.21 10.70
CA LEU A 100 -4.70 -1.47 10.94
C LEU A 100 -4.02 -0.31 11.65
N ALA A 101 -2.83 -0.56 12.21
CA ALA A 101 -2.05 0.44 12.93
C ALA A 101 -1.30 1.44 12.02
N ASP A 102 -1.16 1.15 10.73
CA ASP A 102 -0.39 2.00 9.81
C ASP A 102 -1.07 3.35 9.56
N GLU A 103 -0.25 4.41 9.66
CA GLU A 103 -0.56 5.71 9.11
C GLU A 103 0.07 5.85 7.72
N ARG A 104 -0.76 6.13 6.71
CA ARG A 104 -0.28 6.21 5.33
C ARG A 104 -0.44 7.61 4.72
N PRO A 105 0.59 8.15 4.04
CA PRO A 105 0.42 9.33 3.20
C PRO A 105 -0.19 8.96 1.84
N ARG A 106 -0.80 9.93 1.15
CA ARG A 106 -1.31 9.74 -0.23
C ARG A 106 -0.20 9.48 -1.25
N THR A 107 1.04 9.83 -0.92
CA THR A 107 2.21 9.82 -1.81
C THR A 107 2.81 8.44 -2.05
N GLY A 108 2.34 7.39 -1.36
CA GLY A 108 2.81 6.02 -1.53
C GLY A 108 3.57 5.51 -0.32
N TYR A 109 4.45 4.52 -0.53
CA TYR A 109 5.19 3.85 0.54
C TYR A 109 6.59 4.43 0.79
N TRP A 110 7.00 5.46 0.03
CA TRP A 110 8.33 6.06 0.14
C TRP A 110 8.69 6.49 1.56
N GLU A 111 9.96 6.33 1.94
CA GLU A 111 10.52 6.69 3.27
C GLU A 111 9.98 5.86 4.47
N GLN A 112 9.00 4.99 4.23
CA GLN A 112 8.41 4.16 5.26
C GLN A 112 9.31 2.97 5.64
N ARG A 113 9.18 2.52 6.89
CA ARG A 113 9.84 1.32 7.41
C ARG A 113 9.30 0.04 6.75
N CYS A 114 10.17 -0.95 6.63
CA CYS A 114 9.93 -2.23 5.97
C CYS A 114 10.25 -3.44 6.89
N ASP A 115 10.19 -3.25 8.20
CA ASP A 115 10.48 -4.25 9.26
C ASP A 115 9.22 -4.94 9.83
N GLY A 116 8.02 -4.55 9.38
CA GLY A 116 6.75 -5.09 9.86
C GLY A 116 6.13 -4.32 11.02
N HIS A 117 6.85 -3.41 11.68
CA HIS A 117 6.23 -2.55 12.68
C HIS A 117 5.31 -1.50 12.02
N PRO A 118 4.32 -0.96 12.75
CA PRO A 118 3.41 0.06 12.23
C PRO A 118 4.16 1.25 11.65
N ARG A 119 3.69 1.70 10.49
CA ARG A 119 4.25 2.88 9.84
C ARG A 119 3.64 4.14 10.42
N GLU A 120 4.49 5.11 10.68
CA GLU A 120 4.09 6.45 11.09
C GLU A 120 4.41 7.43 9.98
N THR A 121 3.62 8.51 9.90
CA THR A 121 3.79 9.51 8.87
C THR A 121 3.78 10.92 9.46
N ASN A 122 4.78 11.72 9.09
CA ASN A 122 4.85 13.14 9.45
C ASN A 122 4.02 14.03 8.52
N TYR A 123 3.33 13.44 7.55
CA TYR A 123 2.48 14.18 6.61
C TYR A 123 1.22 14.70 7.32
N LYS A 124 0.80 15.92 6.97
CA LYS A 124 -0.38 16.58 7.57
C LYS A 124 -1.68 15.76 7.42
N VAL A 125 -1.82 15.07 6.29
CA VAL A 125 -2.99 14.23 6.01
C VAL A 125 -2.59 12.79 6.25
N LYS A 126 -3.18 12.18 7.27
CA LYS A 126 -3.02 10.78 7.62
C LYS A 126 -4.22 10.00 7.11
N LEU A 127 -3.97 8.87 6.46
CA LEU A 127 -5.01 7.94 6.05
C LEU A 127 -5.02 6.76 7.01
N ASN A 128 -6.20 6.43 7.52
CA ASN A 128 -6.44 5.18 8.21
C ASN A 128 -6.46 4.05 7.17
N LEU A 129 -5.71 3.00 7.46
CA LEU A 129 -5.66 1.80 6.65
C LEU A 129 -6.66 0.78 7.18
N MET A 130 -7.49 0.25 6.28
CA MET A 130 -8.41 -0.84 6.59
C MET A 130 -8.25 -1.97 5.57
N LYS A 131 -8.33 -3.21 6.05
CA LYS A 131 -8.35 -4.41 5.21
C LYS A 131 -9.67 -5.13 5.39
N LYS A 132 -10.19 -5.68 4.31
CA LYS A 132 -11.36 -6.55 4.33
C LYS A 132 -11.07 -7.77 3.47
N TRP A 133 -11.67 -8.89 3.82
CA TRP A 133 -11.67 -10.07 2.97
C TRP A 133 -12.58 -9.86 1.74
N GLY A 134 -12.02 -10.05 0.54
CA GLY A 134 -12.73 -9.97 -0.75
C GLY A 134 -12.86 -11.33 -1.43
N GLU A 135 -13.60 -11.39 -2.54
CA GLU A 135 -13.79 -12.64 -3.30
C GLU A 135 -12.48 -13.17 -3.93
N GLU A 136 -11.60 -12.27 -4.38
CA GLU A 136 -10.29 -12.60 -4.98
C GLU A 136 -9.12 -12.46 -3.99
N GLY A 137 -9.39 -12.45 -2.68
CA GLY A 137 -8.37 -12.36 -1.63
C GLY A 137 -8.70 -11.28 -0.60
N HIS A 138 -8.03 -10.12 -0.68
CA HIS A 138 -8.24 -9.02 0.25
C HIS A 138 -8.43 -7.68 -0.46
N GLU A 139 -9.36 -6.90 0.05
CA GLU A 139 -9.62 -5.52 -0.34
C GLU A 139 -8.91 -4.58 0.63
N THR A 140 -8.41 -3.46 0.11
CA THR A 140 -7.77 -2.42 0.93
C THR A 140 -8.52 -1.12 0.75
N SER A 141 -8.91 -0.50 1.86
CA SER A 141 -9.53 0.81 1.88
C SER A 141 -8.64 1.77 2.65
N TYR A 142 -8.66 3.02 2.19
CA TYR A 142 -7.92 4.11 2.78
C TYR A 142 -8.87 5.27 2.92
N SER A 143 -8.94 5.84 4.11
CA SER A 143 -9.80 6.99 4.32
C SER A 143 -9.20 7.93 5.35
N THR A 144 -9.47 9.23 5.19
CA THR A 144 -9.17 10.22 6.22
C THR A 144 -10.12 10.10 7.41
N GLU A 145 -11.31 9.55 7.19
CA GLU A 145 -12.37 9.36 8.19
C GLU A 145 -12.97 7.97 8.03
N ILE A 146 -13.41 7.32 9.11
CA ILE A 146 -14.12 6.05 8.96
C ILE A 146 -15.40 6.32 8.16
N PRO A 147 -15.63 5.63 7.02
CA PRO A 147 -16.85 5.81 6.25
C PRO A 147 -18.09 5.66 7.13
N GLU A 148 -19.11 6.51 6.94
CA GLU A 148 -20.27 6.56 7.85
C GLU A 148 -20.95 5.20 8.05
N ALA A 149 -20.95 4.35 7.01
CA ALA A 149 -21.47 2.97 7.06
C ALA A 149 -20.74 2.04 8.05
N MET A 150 -19.50 2.38 8.42
CA MET A 150 -18.61 1.62 9.29
C MET A 150 -18.43 2.23 10.68
N LYS A 151 -18.89 3.46 10.89
CA LYS A 151 -18.74 4.18 12.15
C LYS A 151 -19.35 3.38 13.30
N GLY A 152 -18.53 3.04 14.30
CA GLY A 152 -18.95 2.21 15.45
C GLY A 152 -19.04 0.71 15.18
N LYS A 153 -18.69 0.25 13.96
CA LYS A 153 -18.53 -1.15 13.57
C LYS A 153 -17.07 -1.51 13.26
N GLU A 154 -16.14 -0.63 13.61
CA GLU A 154 -14.71 -0.83 13.44
C GLU A 154 -14.25 -2.01 14.30
N VAL A 155 -13.66 -2.99 13.65
CA VAL A 155 -13.02 -4.12 14.31
C VAL A 155 -11.53 -4.10 14.03
N THR A 156 -10.74 -4.70 14.90
CA THR A 156 -9.31 -4.92 14.66
C THR A 156 -8.87 -6.19 15.35
N ARG A 157 -7.82 -6.80 14.82
CA ARG A 157 -7.09 -7.86 15.52
C ARG A 157 -6.11 -7.22 16.48
N LEU A 158 -5.68 -8.01 17.45
CA LEU A 158 -4.63 -7.59 18.36
C LEU A 158 -3.32 -8.28 17.98
N VAL A 159 -2.24 -7.55 18.10
CA VAL A 159 -0.87 -8.07 17.96
C VAL A 159 -0.10 -7.81 19.24
N ARG A 160 0.67 -8.83 19.64
CA ARG A 160 1.79 -8.69 20.58
C ARG A 160 3.08 -8.91 19.81
N ALA A 161 3.85 -7.84 19.67
CA ALA A 161 5.11 -7.85 18.94
C ALA A 161 6.23 -7.31 19.85
N PRO A 162 7.49 -7.71 19.61
CA PRO A 162 8.62 -7.15 20.33
C PRO A 162 8.78 -5.65 20.04
N GLN A 163 9.59 -5.01 20.87
CA GLN A 163 9.90 -3.59 20.79
C GLN A 163 10.41 -3.18 19.40
N ILE A 164 10.07 -1.95 19.02
CA ILE A 164 10.37 -1.38 17.71
C ILE A 164 11.90 -1.26 17.53
N SER A 165 12.42 -1.68 16.37
CA SER A 165 13.81 -1.42 16.01
C SER A 165 14.04 0.07 15.77
N ASN A 166 15.12 0.61 16.36
CA ASN A 166 15.49 2.02 16.17
C ASN A 166 15.92 2.33 14.73
N ASN A 167 16.50 1.37 14.03
CA ASN A 167 17.07 1.55 12.68
C ASN A 167 16.52 0.50 11.71
N PRO A 168 15.24 0.59 11.33
CA PRO A 168 14.66 -0.35 10.37
C PRO A 168 15.12 -0.03 8.94
N PRO A 169 15.13 -1.03 8.03
CA PRO A 169 15.26 -0.77 6.61
C PRO A 169 14.08 0.11 6.16
N ARG A 170 14.41 1.17 5.39
CA ARG A 170 13.43 2.15 4.91
C ARG A 170 13.52 2.29 3.40
N LEU A 171 12.38 2.51 2.77
CA LEU A 171 12.34 2.86 1.36
C LEU A 171 13.09 4.18 1.11
N PRO A 172 13.75 4.32 -0.05
CA PRO A 172 14.42 5.57 -0.38
C PRO A 172 13.39 6.69 -0.57
N ILE A 173 13.89 7.92 -0.62
CA ILE A 173 13.11 9.10 -1.01
C ILE A 173 12.65 8.93 -2.47
N GLU A 174 11.40 9.31 -2.76
CA GLU A 174 10.83 9.23 -4.12
C GLU A 174 11.65 10.08 -5.11
N ASP A 175 12.30 9.43 -6.08
CA ASP A 175 12.86 10.11 -7.24
C ASP A 175 11.83 10.14 -8.37
N LYS A 176 11.29 11.33 -8.67
CA LYS A 176 10.29 11.53 -9.73
C LYS A 176 10.91 11.65 -11.12
N ARG A 177 12.23 11.86 -11.26
CA ARG A 177 12.88 12.07 -12.56
C ARG A 177 12.68 10.90 -13.53
N PRO A 178 12.82 9.63 -13.13
CA PRO A 178 12.60 8.50 -14.04
C PRO A 178 11.16 8.44 -14.56
N PHE A 179 10.18 8.82 -13.73
CA PHE A 179 8.78 8.90 -14.14
C PHE A 179 8.59 9.98 -15.22
N PHE A 180 9.10 11.19 -15.01
CA PHE A 180 8.98 12.27 -16.00
C PHE A 180 9.69 11.96 -17.32
N ILE A 181 10.92 11.45 -17.26
CA ILE A 181 11.68 11.05 -18.45
C ILE A 181 10.91 9.98 -19.23
N ARG A 182 10.35 8.98 -18.52
CA ARG A 182 9.52 7.95 -19.14
C ARG A 182 8.33 8.56 -19.88
N GLU A 183 7.53 9.41 -19.26
CA GLU A 183 6.34 9.97 -19.94
C GLU A 183 6.70 10.89 -21.11
N ILE A 184 7.84 11.59 -21.08
CA ILE A 184 8.36 12.33 -22.25
C ILE A 184 8.66 11.36 -23.39
N LEU A 185 9.39 10.26 -23.12
CA LEU A 185 9.72 9.27 -24.14
C LEU A 185 8.47 8.62 -24.72
N PHE A 186 7.49 8.23 -23.90
CA PHE A 186 6.23 7.67 -24.39
C PHE A 186 5.43 8.68 -25.21
N THR A 187 5.40 9.95 -24.78
CA THR A 187 4.74 11.01 -25.54
C THR A 187 5.36 11.22 -26.91
N LEU A 188 6.68 11.11 -27.02
CA LEU A 188 7.37 11.19 -28.30
C LEU A 188 7.14 9.94 -29.16
N PHE A 189 7.45 8.74 -28.63
CA PHE A 189 7.53 7.52 -29.43
C PHE A 189 6.21 6.80 -29.65
N VAL A 190 5.25 6.92 -28.74
CA VAL A 190 3.91 6.30 -28.87
C VAL A 190 2.88 7.32 -29.35
N GLY A 191 3.09 8.60 -29.03
CA GLY A 191 2.19 9.68 -29.40
C GLY A 191 2.61 10.42 -30.66
N ILE A 192 3.50 11.40 -30.48
CA ILE A 192 3.80 12.45 -31.46
C ILE A 192 4.41 11.88 -32.75
N ILE A 193 5.43 11.03 -32.65
CA ILE A 193 6.11 10.47 -33.83
C ILE A 193 5.13 9.64 -34.68
N PRO A 194 4.37 8.66 -34.13
CA PRO A 194 3.35 7.96 -34.90
C PRO A 194 2.29 8.88 -35.52
N SER A 195 1.85 9.92 -34.81
CA SER A 195 0.87 10.88 -35.35
C SER A 195 1.43 11.68 -36.53
N ILE A 196 2.69 12.13 -36.46
CA ILE A 196 3.35 12.83 -37.56
C ILE A 196 3.53 11.88 -38.76
N LEU A 197 4.00 10.66 -38.53
CA LEU A 197 4.18 9.67 -39.60
C LEU A 197 2.85 9.36 -40.29
N TRP A 198 1.77 9.23 -39.53
CA TRP A 198 0.45 9.04 -40.10
C TRP A 198 0.01 10.24 -40.95
N ALA A 199 0.12 11.45 -40.41
CA ALA A 199 -0.26 12.66 -41.14
C ALA A 199 0.58 12.87 -42.40
N TYR A 200 1.88 12.56 -42.35
CA TYR A 200 2.78 12.69 -43.50
C TYR A 200 2.37 11.77 -44.66
N ASN A 201 1.90 10.56 -44.37
CA ASN A 201 1.53 9.59 -45.41
C ASN A 201 0.08 9.74 -45.90
N PHE A 202 -0.82 10.29 -45.08
CA PHE A 202 -2.27 10.24 -45.34
C PHE A 202 -2.99 11.58 -45.32
N ALA A 203 -2.38 12.66 -44.82
CA ALA A 203 -3.03 13.97 -44.75
C ALA A 203 -2.65 14.87 -45.94
N SER A 204 -3.47 15.90 -46.20
CA SER A 204 -3.14 16.92 -47.20
C SER A 204 -1.99 17.81 -46.73
N SER A 205 -1.24 18.40 -47.67
CA SER A 205 -0.16 19.34 -47.36
C SER A 205 -0.64 20.58 -46.59
N GLU A 206 -1.89 20.99 -46.81
CA GLU A 206 -2.55 22.08 -46.07
C GLU A 206 -2.84 21.69 -44.62
N TYR A 207 -3.18 20.42 -44.36
CA TYR A 207 -3.38 19.92 -43.01
C TYR A 207 -2.07 19.88 -42.21
N LEU A 208 -0.97 19.47 -42.86
CA LEU A 208 0.35 19.44 -42.24
C LEU A 208 0.87 20.82 -41.84
N THR A 209 0.61 21.85 -42.65
CA THR A 209 1.11 23.21 -42.40
C THR A 209 0.16 24.04 -41.55
N GLY A 210 -1.16 23.91 -41.75
CA GLY A 210 -2.17 24.69 -41.04
C GLY A 210 -2.62 24.11 -39.71
N ASN A 211 -2.50 22.79 -39.49
CA ASN A 211 -3.08 22.09 -38.34
C ASN A 211 -2.07 21.21 -37.57
N TRP A 212 -0.78 21.54 -37.62
CA TRP A 212 0.27 20.78 -36.94
C TRP A 212 0.04 20.65 -35.42
N THR A 213 -0.61 21.63 -34.79
CA THR A 213 -0.98 21.59 -33.37
C THR A 213 -1.95 20.45 -33.06
N ASN A 214 -2.89 20.14 -33.96
CA ASN A 214 -3.82 19.01 -33.81
C ASN A 214 -3.09 17.67 -33.92
N ILE A 215 -2.06 17.58 -34.76
CA ILE A 215 -1.23 16.38 -34.89
C ILE A 215 -0.48 16.11 -33.58
N ILE A 216 0.17 17.14 -33.02
CA ILE A 216 0.89 17.02 -31.75
C ILE A 216 -0.09 16.74 -30.60
N GLY A 217 -1.19 17.48 -30.54
CA GLY A 217 -2.23 17.29 -29.52
C GLY A 217 -2.83 15.89 -29.54
N GLY A 218 -3.13 15.36 -30.72
CA GLY A 218 -3.56 13.98 -30.93
C GLY A 218 -2.52 12.97 -30.44
N GLY A 219 -1.24 13.19 -30.73
CA GLY A 219 -0.15 12.36 -30.24
C GLY A 219 -0.05 12.35 -28.71
N ILE A 220 -0.11 13.52 -28.07
CA ILE A 220 -0.14 13.63 -26.60
C ILE A 220 -1.32 12.85 -26.02
N PHE A 221 -2.51 13.00 -26.61
CA PHE A 221 -3.70 12.28 -26.17
C PHE A 221 -3.54 10.76 -26.30
N ILE A 222 -3.05 10.26 -27.44
CA ILE A 222 -2.81 8.83 -27.67
C ILE A 222 -1.79 8.29 -26.65
N SER A 223 -0.71 9.02 -26.40
CA SER A 223 0.28 8.64 -25.39
C SER A 223 -0.34 8.54 -24.00
N LEU A 224 -1.15 9.53 -23.59
CA LEU A 224 -1.80 9.53 -22.29
C LEU A 224 -2.80 8.37 -22.17
N ALA A 225 -3.65 8.18 -23.18
CA ALA A 225 -4.61 7.07 -23.25
C ALA A 225 -3.92 5.71 -23.17
N SER A 226 -2.82 5.53 -23.92
CA SER A 226 -2.02 4.30 -23.86
C SER A 226 -1.45 4.06 -22.45
N GLY A 227 -1.17 5.11 -21.68
CA GLY A 227 -0.64 5.01 -20.33
C GLY A 227 -1.59 4.38 -19.33
N PHE A 228 -2.90 4.51 -19.52
CA PHE A 228 -3.92 3.82 -18.71
C PHE A 228 -4.06 2.34 -19.09
N VAL A 229 -3.76 1.99 -20.34
CA VAL A 229 -3.82 0.60 -20.83
C VAL A 229 -2.55 -0.14 -20.45
N TRP A 230 -1.37 0.45 -20.68
CA TRP A 230 -0.09 -0.20 -20.47
C TRP A 230 1.09 0.78 -20.32
N ARG A 231 1.98 0.44 -19.38
CA ARG A 231 3.33 0.97 -19.24
C ARG A 231 4.26 -0.13 -18.69
N PRO A 232 5.57 -0.05 -18.96
CA PRO A 232 6.54 -0.95 -18.35
C PRO A 232 6.53 -0.85 -16.82
N LYS A 233 6.79 -1.99 -16.16
CA LYS A 233 6.85 -2.08 -14.70
C LYS A 233 7.86 -1.12 -14.11
N THR A 234 7.54 -0.58 -12.93
CA THR A 234 8.45 0.26 -12.15
C THR A 234 9.37 -0.59 -11.28
N ALA A 235 10.42 0.04 -10.76
CA ALA A 235 11.34 -0.60 -9.83
C ALA A 235 10.61 -1.17 -8.61
N SER A 236 11.06 -2.36 -8.20
CA SER A 236 10.68 -2.95 -6.91
C SER A 236 11.84 -2.86 -5.94
N TYR A 237 11.58 -2.93 -4.64
CA TYR A 237 12.61 -2.89 -3.61
C TYR A 237 12.55 -4.14 -2.74
N ARG A 238 13.71 -4.68 -2.39
CA ARG A 238 13.85 -5.80 -1.45
C ARG A 238 14.70 -5.39 -0.26
N VAL A 239 14.54 -6.03 0.87
CA VAL A 239 15.42 -5.81 2.01
C VAL A 239 16.78 -6.43 1.69
N SER A 240 17.87 -5.71 1.94
CA SER A 240 19.24 -6.19 1.75
C SER A 240 19.52 -7.43 2.61
N ASN A 241 20.50 -8.25 2.21
CA ASN A 241 20.82 -9.50 2.92
C ASN A 241 21.20 -9.26 4.39
N ASP A 242 21.81 -8.13 4.69
CA ASP A 242 22.18 -7.70 6.04
C ASP A 242 21.02 -7.09 6.84
N GLY A 243 19.87 -6.82 6.21
CA GLY A 243 18.68 -6.25 6.87
C GLY A 243 18.72 -4.76 7.16
N SER A 244 19.77 -4.07 6.74
CA SER A 244 19.99 -2.67 7.11
C SER A 244 19.33 -1.68 6.14
N SER A 245 19.09 -2.10 4.89
CA SER A 245 18.74 -1.18 3.81
C SER A 245 17.79 -1.81 2.78
N MET A 246 17.32 -0.99 1.83
CA MET A 246 16.49 -1.42 0.71
C MET A 246 17.30 -1.42 -0.58
N GLU A 247 17.35 -2.57 -1.26
CA GLU A 247 17.97 -2.76 -2.56
C GLU A 247 16.94 -2.71 -3.68
N LYS A 248 17.30 -2.05 -4.78
CA LYS A 248 16.48 -2.01 -5.99
C LYS A 248 16.57 -3.37 -6.73
N LYS A 249 15.42 -3.94 -7.06
CA LYS A 249 15.25 -5.16 -7.87
C LYS A 249 14.95 -4.83 -9.32
#